data_AF-A0AAU9K649-F1
#
_entry.id   AF-A0AAU9K649-F1
#
_cell.length_a   1.000
_cell.length_b   1.000
_cell.length_c   1.000
_cell.angle_alpha   90.00
_cell.angle_beta   90.00
_cell.angle_gamma   90.00
#
_symmetry.space_group_name_H-M   'P 1'
#
loop_
_entity.id
_entity.type
_entity.pdbx_description
1 polymer ?
#
loop_
_entity_poly.entity_id
_entity_poly.type
_entity_poly.pdbx_seq_one_letter_code
_entity_poly.pdbx_strand_id
1 'polypeptide(L)'
;MGNDCRRPSTTYTPKKVQLLIRDETFSLPILPVSYESLEQNVELVAKYMYQSSDPLDYYHMSYIHSKTGAQQQLIDEKSFQAALRNWNDKILQVRVDRDSYKCMFALNTCESGSPNLDDSVMALVKHAGIIEEYVVTLLEGYNNLLNFAEKFSAYTKSPSIKVVITTLILVISSSPNAKTAMVFLNSFPYIDFNIDLLEGEALEGAKYWNDFSTCLQRIIPQLPNMKKNFVDVQIGLKQHSMNSELKKNNNFLSEAETLSKALTAGLSFIRKIKNLHKNVVEMVENLAKPEQENAIRSIQNIIEISGAYGAAAALRLFSLRPSVKLSNIK
;
A
#
# COMPACT_ATOMS: atom_id res chain seq x y z
N MET A 1 -12.17 -9.58 64.32
CA MET A 1 -12.78 -9.21 63.03
C MET A 1 -11.68 -8.66 62.12
N GLY A 2 -11.05 -9.50 61.32
CA GLY A 2 -10.09 -9.08 60.30
C GLY A 2 -10.81 -9.01 58.96
N ASN A 3 -11.16 -7.81 58.51
CA ASN A 3 -11.64 -7.60 57.15
C ASN A 3 -10.42 -7.65 56.22
N ASP A 4 -10.18 -8.82 55.64
CA ASP A 4 -9.35 -8.93 54.44
C ASP A 4 -10.08 -8.23 53.29
N CYS A 5 -9.76 -6.95 53.12
CA CYS A 5 -10.07 -6.20 51.92
C CYS A 5 -9.40 -6.88 50.73
N ARG A 6 -10.11 -7.82 50.09
CA ARG A 6 -9.75 -8.33 48.77
C ARG A 6 -9.67 -7.13 47.82
N ARG A 7 -8.46 -6.76 47.39
CA ARG A 7 -8.28 -5.83 46.27
C ARG A 7 -9.05 -6.40 45.07
N PRO A 8 -9.92 -5.64 44.40
CA PRO A 8 -10.54 -6.12 43.18
C PRO A 8 -9.44 -6.42 42.18
N SER A 9 -9.44 -7.64 41.62
CA SER A 9 -8.55 -7.98 40.52
C SER A 9 -8.80 -6.96 39.41
N THR A 10 -7.75 -6.26 39.01
CA THR A 10 -7.80 -5.38 37.85
C THR A 10 -8.14 -6.27 36.66
N THR A 11 -9.40 -6.23 36.24
CA THR A 11 -9.87 -6.94 35.05
C THR A 11 -9.03 -6.42 33.89
N TYR A 12 -8.16 -7.28 33.35
CA TYR A 12 -7.35 -6.94 32.20
C TYR A 12 -8.29 -6.75 31.02
N THR A 13 -8.60 -5.51 30.69
CA THR A 13 -9.31 -5.19 29.47
C THR A 13 -8.27 -5.09 28.36
N PRO A 14 -8.35 -5.93 27.31
CA PRO A 14 -7.39 -5.88 26.22
C PRO A 14 -7.46 -4.52 25.52
N LYS A 15 -6.27 -4.02 25.20
CA LYS A 15 -6.04 -2.82 24.40
C LYS A 15 -6.53 -3.05 22.95
N LYS A 16 -7.36 -2.15 22.40
CA LYS A 16 -7.94 -2.27 21.04
C LYS A 16 -7.76 -1.00 20.22
N VAL A 17 -7.70 -1.14 18.89
CA VAL A 17 -7.80 -0.02 17.95
C VAL A 17 -9.18 -0.04 17.31
N GLN A 18 -9.85 1.10 17.31
CA GLN A 18 -11.11 1.33 16.60
C GLN A 18 -10.87 2.26 15.42
N LEU A 19 -11.19 1.80 14.22
CA LEU A 19 -11.23 2.63 13.03
C LEU A 19 -12.63 3.23 12.90
N LEU A 20 -12.72 4.56 12.82
CA LEU A 20 -13.92 5.27 12.43
C LEU A 20 -13.79 5.61 10.95
N ILE A 21 -14.55 4.94 10.09
CA ILE A 21 -14.56 5.16 8.65
C ILE A 21 -15.97 5.62 8.26
N ARG A 22 -16.09 6.82 7.68
CA ARG A 22 -17.38 7.50 7.53
C ARG A 22 -18.06 7.61 8.91
N ASP A 23 -19.22 6.99 9.08
CA ASP A 23 -19.99 6.96 10.34
C ASP A 23 -19.94 5.59 11.02
N GLU A 24 -19.10 4.67 10.54
CA GLU A 24 -19.03 3.29 11.03
C GLU A 24 -17.75 3.02 11.82
N THR A 25 -17.89 2.24 12.90
CA THR A 25 -16.79 1.89 13.79
C THR A 25 -16.39 0.42 13.64
N PHE A 26 -15.13 0.19 13.29
CA PHE A 26 -14.54 -1.14 13.14
C PHE A 26 -13.51 -1.38 14.23
N SER A 27 -13.65 -2.48 14.97
CA SER A 27 -12.60 -2.90 15.90
C SER A 27 -11.59 -3.77 15.18
N LEU A 28 -10.31 -3.38 15.20
CA LEU A 28 -9.26 -4.24 14.66
C LEU A 28 -9.12 -5.51 15.52
N PRO A 29 -8.96 -6.68 14.88
CA PRO A 29 -8.88 -7.96 15.59
C PRO A 29 -7.56 -8.11 16.36
N ILE A 30 -6.50 -7.43 15.90
CA ILE A 30 -5.16 -7.47 16.47
C ILE A 30 -4.66 -6.04 16.60
N LEU A 31 -3.96 -5.76 17.70
CA LEU A 31 -3.29 -4.48 17.89
C LEU A 31 -2.14 -4.35 16.86
N PRO A 32 -2.17 -3.36 15.96
CA PRO A 32 -1.06 -3.13 15.03
C PRO A 32 0.24 -2.87 15.79
N VAL A 33 1.31 -3.57 15.38
CA VAL A 33 2.65 -3.48 15.98
C VAL A 33 3.52 -2.39 15.34
N SER A 34 3.10 -1.87 14.19
CA SER A 34 3.74 -0.81 13.44
C SER A 34 2.70 0.04 12.71
N TYR A 35 3.09 1.22 12.26
CA TYR A 35 2.26 2.08 11.41
C TYR A 35 1.91 1.40 10.08
N GLU A 36 2.85 0.64 9.49
CA GLU A 36 2.60 -0.16 8.29
C GLU A 36 1.50 -1.22 8.53
N SER A 37 1.52 -1.88 9.69
CA SER A 37 0.48 -2.85 10.07
C SER A 37 -0.88 -2.17 10.23
N LEU A 38 -0.91 -0.93 10.75
CA LEU A 38 -2.14 -0.13 10.81
C LEU A 38 -2.64 0.21 9.40
N GLU A 39 -1.78 0.70 8.51
CA GLU A 39 -2.12 1.02 7.10
C GLU A 39 -2.75 -0.18 6.40
N GLN A 40 -2.15 -1.37 6.50
CA GLN A 40 -2.67 -2.60 5.88
C GLN A 40 -4.07 -2.99 6.40
N ASN A 41 -4.32 -2.85 7.72
CA ASN A 41 -5.63 -3.13 8.29
C ASN A 41 -6.67 -2.08 7.87
N VAL A 42 -6.26 -0.81 7.80
CA VAL A 42 -7.12 0.28 7.32
C VAL A 42 -7.51 0.04 5.86
N GLU A 43 -6.56 -0.30 4.99
CA GLU A 43 -6.84 -0.60 3.58
C GLU A 43 -7.83 -1.75 3.42
N LEU A 44 -7.71 -2.81 4.23
CA LEU A 44 -8.62 -3.94 4.19
C LEU A 44 -10.05 -3.57 4.60
N VAL A 45 -10.20 -2.85 5.72
CA VAL A 45 -11.51 -2.39 6.20
C VAL A 45 -12.11 -1.36 5.24
N ALA A 46 -11.28 -0.46 4.73
CA ALA A 46 -11.71 0.57 3.80
C ALA A 46 -12.14 -0.03 2.44
N LYS A 47 -11.42 -1.03 1.90
CA LYS A 47 -11.84 -1.76 0.69
C LYS A 47 -13.25 -2.33 0.84
N TYR A 48 -13.55 -2.93 2.01
CA TYR A 48 -14.89 -3.43 2.32
C TYR A 48 -15.93 -2.30 2.34
N MET A 49 -15.62 -1.18 3.00
CA MET A 49 -16.56 -0.06 3.19
C MET A 49 -16.81 0.79 1.96
N TYR A 50 -15.78 1.04 1.19
CA TYR A 50 -15.84 1.85 -0.01
C TYR A 50 -16.23 1.03 -1.25
N GLN A 51 -16.29 -0.31 -1.12
CA GLN A 51 -16.46 -1.24 -2.24
C GLN A 51 -15.49 -0.94 -3.39
N SER A 52 -14.31 -0.43 -3.02
CA SER A 52 -13.29 0.08 -3.92
C SER A 52 -12.09 -0.84 -3.81
N SER A 53 -11.77 -1.53 -4.90
CA SER A 53 -10.47 -2.20 -5.05
C SER A 53 -9.37 -1.22 -5.44
N ASP A 54 -9.68 0.08 -5.51
CA ASP A 54 -8.81 1.07 -6.13
C ASP A 54 -7.49 1.22 -5.35
N PRO A 55 -6.34 0.82 -5.93
CA PRO A 55 -5.04 1.00 -5.29
C PRO A 55 -4.64 2.47 -5.17
N LEU A 56 -5.43 3.37 -5.76
CA LEU A 56 -5.25 4.80 -5.84
C LEU A 56 -5.84 5.58 -4.66
N ASP A 57 -6.60 4.91 -3.80
CA ASP A 57 -7.16 5.54 -2.61
C ASP A 57 -6.08 5.71 -1.53
N TYR A 58 -6.00 6.94 -1.02
CA TYR A 58 -5.24 7.24 0.19
C TYR A 58 -6.20 7.49 1.34
N TYR A 59 -5.70 7.15 2.52
CA TYR A 59 -6.46 7.20 3.75
C TYR A 59 -5.79 8.17 4.69
N HIS A 60 -6.47 9.29 4.97
CA HIS A 60 -6.08 10.21 6.01
C HIS A 60 -6.40 9.58 7.36
N MET A 61 -5.36 9.28 8.12
CA MET A 61 -5.49 8.71 9.45
C MET A 61 -5.21 9.78 10.50
N SER A 62 -6.13 9.94 11.44
CA SER A 62 -5.93 10.78 12.62
C SER A 62 -6.35 10.06 13.88
N TYR A 63 -5.57 10.22 14.95
CA TYR A 63 -5.96 9.83 16.28
C TYR A 63 -6.88 10.90 16.86
N ILE A 64 -8.01 10.48 17.43
CA ILE A 64 -8.91 11.36 18.17
C ILE A 64 -8.64 11.18 19.67
N HIS A 65 -8.18 12.23 20.32
CA HIS A 65 -7.97 12.22 21.76
C HIS A 65 -9.30 12.18 22.50
N SER A 66 -9.59 11.05 23.13
CA SER A 66 -10.87 10.76 23.80
C SER A 66 -11.34 11.84 24.77
N LYS A 67 -10.42 12.41 25.58
CA LYS A 67 -10.79 13.44 26.59
C LYS A 67 -10.97 14.85 26.04
N THR A 68 -10.25 15.21 24.97
CA THR A 68 -10.16 16.61 24.51
C THR A 68 -10.78 16.82 23.14
N GLY A 69 -11.11 15.74 22.42
CA GLY A 69 -11.51 15.77 21.02
C GLY A 69 -10.39 16.20 20.05
N ALA A 70 -9.18 16.48 20.56
CA ALA A 70 -8.08 16.96 19.74
C ALA A 70 -7.66 15.88 18.74
N GLN A 71 -7.47 16.29 17.48
CA GLN A 71 -7.01 15.40 16.43
C GLN A 71 -5.50 15.50 16.28
N GLN A 72 -4.84 14.35 16.23
CA GLN A 72 -3.43 14.24 15.90
C GLN A 72 -3.30 13.41 14.61
N GLN A 73 -2.67 13.97 13.58
CA GLN A 73 -2.42 13.23 12.34
C GLN A 73 -1.45 12.06 12.58
N LEU A 74 -1.74 10.92 11.95
CA LEU A 74 -0.92 9.72 11.96
C LEU A 74 -0.33 9.55 10.57
N ILE A 75 0.87 10.09 10.37
CA ILE A 75 1.53 10.14 9.05
C ILE A 75 2.75 9.23 8.99
N ASP A 76 3.25 8.71 10.11
CA ASP A 76 4.46 7.89 10.19
C ASP A 76 4.52 7.11 11.50
N GLU A 77 5.55 6.27 11.63
CA GLU A 77 5.80 5.50 12.85
C GLU A 77 5.93 6.41 14.08
N LYS A 78 6.57 7.58 13.95
CA LYS A 78 6.79 8.49 15.08
C LYS A 78 5.47 9.06 15.63
N SER A 79 4.60 9.54 14.75
CA SER A 79 3.27 10.08 15.09
C SER A 79 2.34 8.98 15.61
N PHE A 80 2.44 7.76 15.06
CA PHE A 80 1.74 6.59 15.59
C PHE A 80 2.18 6.22 17.00
N GLN A 81 3.48 6.12 17.25
CA GLN A 81 4.02 5.84 18.58
C GLN A 81 3.68 6.95 19.59
N ALA A 82 3.65 8.21 19.16
CA ALA A 82 3.19 9.32 19.99
C ALA A 82 1.71 9.18 20.38
N ALA A 83 0.84 8.79 19.43
CA ALA A 83 -0.56 8.51 19.72
C ALA A 83 -0.74 7.32 20.67
N LEU A 84 0.06 6.27 20.52
CA LEU A 84 0.08 5.12 21.45
C LEU A 84 0.52 5.50 22.88
N ARG A 85 1.36 6.53 23.05
CA ARG A 85 1.75 7.03 24.38
C ARG A 85 0.64 7.83 25.05
N ASN A 86 -0.15 8.55 24.26
CA ASN A 86 -1.30 9.32 24.73
C ASN A 86 -2.58 8.47 24.89
N TRP A 87 -2.46 7.17 24.66
CA TRP A 87 -3.53 6.20 24.72
C TRP A 87 -3.94 5.88 26.17
N ASN A 88 -4.77 6.75 26.73
CA ASN A 88 -5.19 6.67 28.13
C ASN A 88 -6.44 5.83 28.36
N ASP A 89 -7.35 5.79 27.39
CA ASP A 89 -8.54 4.94 27.44
C ASP A 89 -8.25 3.75 26.57
N LYS A 90 -8.38 2.51 27.07
CA LYS A 90 -7.95 1.21 26.49
C LYS A 90 -8.32 0.95 25.01
N ILE A 91 -8.93 1.90 24.33
CA ILE A 91 -9.30 1.96 22.92
C ILE A 91 -8.62 3.18 22.25
N LEU A 92 -7.82 2.94 21.21
CA LEU A 92 -7.28 3.99 20.35
C LEU A 92 -8.27 4.20 19.20
N GLN A 93 -8.90 5.37 19.14
CA GLN A 93 -9.79 5.71 18.03
C GLN A 93 -9.01 6.40 16.91
N VAL A 94 -9.03 5.81 15.73
CA VAL A 94 -8.40 6.32 14.51
C VAL A 94 -9.50 6.67 13.53
N ARG A 95 -9.65 7.95 13.17
CA ARG A 95 -10.50 8.35 12.05
C ARG A 95 -9.76 8.12 10.74
N VAL A 96 -10.48 7.55 9.78
CA VAL A 96 -10.01 7.29 8.43
C VAL A 96 -10.91 8.01 7.45
N ASP A 97 -10.34 9.00 6.77
CA ASP A 97 -11.00 9.71 5.69
C ASP A 97 -10.38 9.28 4.35
N ARG A 98 -11.20 9.01 3.32
CA ARG A 98 -10.72 8.59 2.00
C ARG A 98 -10.54 9.81 1.10
N ASP A 99 -9.35 9.94 0.53
CA ASP A 99 -9.02 10.87 -0.54
C ASP A 99 -8.37 10.12 -1.71
N SER A 100 -8.73 10.48 -2.95
CA SER A 100 -8.15 9.84 -4.14
C SER A 100 -6.81 10.48 -4.51
N TYR A 101 -5.88 9.68 -5.06
CA TYR A 101 -4.61 10.19 -5.58
C TYR A 101 -4.71 11.30 -6.63
N LYS A 102 -5.86 11.47 -7.31
CA LYS A 102 -6.07 12.57 -8.26
C LYS A 102 -5.86 13.93 -7.59
N CYS A 103 -6.10 14.01 -6.27
CA CYS A 103 -5.80 15.18 -5.46
C CYS A 103 -4.29 15.51 -5.39
N MET A 104 -3.39 14.54 -5.59
CA MET A 104 -1.94 14.75 -5.61
C MET A 104 -1.48 15.62 -6.80
N PHE A 105 -2.21 15.56 -7.92
CA PHE A 105 -1.89 16.28 -9.16
C PHE A 105 -2.77 17.52 -9.40
N ALA A 106 -3.72 17.79 -8.51
CA ALA A 106 -4.57 18.98 -8.56
C ALA A 106 -3.86 20.28 -8.12
N LEU A 107 -2.52 20.30 -8.09
CA LEU A 107 -1.67 21.41 -7.62
C LEU A 107 -1.70 22.66 -8.53
N ASN A 108 -2.50 22.65 -9.60
CA ASN A 108 -2.24 23.45 -10.78
C ASN A 108 -2.48 24.96 -10.66
N THR A 109 -2.95 25.49 -9.53
CA THR A 109 -3.24 26.93 -9.40
C THR A 109 -3.27 27.37 -7.93
N CYS A 110 -2.10 27.57 -7.30
CA CYS A 110 -2.04 28.28 -6.03
C CYS A 110 -1.00 29.41 -6.14
N GLU A 111 -1.44 30.66 -5.97
CA GLU A 111 -0.57 31.82 -5.87
C GLU A 111 -0.47 32.18 -4.39
N SER A 112 0.64 31.80 -3.77
CA SER A 112 0.84 32.02 -2.33
C SER A 112 1.22 33.47 -2.00
N GLY A 113 1.51 34.30 -3.01
CA GLY A 113 1.98 35.67 -2.86
C GLY A 113 3.44 35.75 -2.38
N SER A 114 4.20 34.67 -2.54
CA SER A 114 5.56 34.54 -2.07
C SER A 114 6.47 33.87 -3.08
N PRO A 115 7.46 34.60 -3.62
CA PRO A 115 8.34 34.08 -4.67
C PRO A 115 8.94 32.71 -4.34
N ASN A 116 9.49 32.51 -3.14
CA ASN A 116 10.13 31.24 -2.77
C ASN A 116 9.17 30.05 -2.65
N LEU A 117 7.93 30.30 -2.23
CA LEU A 117 6.92 29.26 -2.06
C LEU A 117 6.29 28.96 -3.42
N ASP A 118 6.01 30.00 -4.20
CA ASP A 118 5.54 29.88 -5.59
C ASP A 118 6.57 29.13 -6.46
N ASP A 119 7.87 29.44 -6.33
CA ASP A 119 8.95 28.72 -7.02
C ASP A 119 9.01 27.24 -6.60
N SER A 120 8.83 26.95 -5.31
CA SER A 120 8.83 25.58 -4.79
C SER A 120 7.60 24.79 -5.26
N VAL A 121 6.43 25.44 -5.30
CA VAL A 121 5.18 24.87 -5.84
C VAL A 121 5.32 24.63 -7.33
N MET A 122 5.85 25.59 -8.09
CA MET A 122 6.11 25.44 -9.53
C MET A 122 7.11 24.32 -9.82
N ALA A 123 8.18 24.19 -9.02
CA ALA A 123 9.13 23.09 -9.14
C ALA A 123 8.47 21.73 -8.82
N LEU A 124 7.56 21.69 -7.84
CA LEU A 124 6.78 20.50 -7.50
C LEU A 124 5.79 20.14 -8.62
N VAL A 125 5.02 21.11 -9.13
CA VAL A 125 4.08 20.92 -10.25
C VAL A 125 4.81 20.42 -11.49
N LYS A 126 5.95 21.04 -11.84
CA LYS A 126 6.76 20.62 -12.97
C LYS A 126 7.26 19.18 -12.81
N HIS A 127 7.79 18.81 -11.64
CA HIS A 127 8.23 17.45 -11.38
C HIS A 127 7.07 16.45 -11.36
N ALA A 128 5.95 16.82 -10.74
CA ALA A 128 4.75 16.00 -10.66
C ALA A 128 4.20 15.72 -12.07
N GLY A 129 4.11 16.74 -12.93
CA GLY A 129 3.67 16.57 -14.32
C GLY A 129 4.60 15.70 -15.17
N ILE A 130 5.93 15.73 -14.93
CA ILE A 130 6.88 14.84 -15.62
C ILE A 130 6.62 13.37 -15.28
N ILE A 131 6.20 13.08 -14.04
CA ILE A 131 6.00 11.71 -13.57
C ILE A 131 4.54 11.28 -13.56
N GLU A 132 3.59 12.20 -13.77
CA GLU A 132 2.15 11.97 -13.65
C GLU A 132 1.70 10.81 -14.53
N GLU A 133 2.07 10.82 -15.81
CA GLU A 133 1.73 9.76 -16.76
C GLU A 133 2.28 8.39 -16.30
N TYR A 134 3.53 8.34 -15.81
CA TYR A 134 4.10 7.11 -15.27
C TYR A 134 3.40 6.65 -14.01
N VAL A 135 3.02 7.58 -13.13
CA VAL A 135 2.34 7.29 -11.86
C VAL A 135 0.95 6.73 -12.13
N VAL A 136 0.19 7.35 -13.02
CA VAL A 136 -1.11 6.86 -13.47
C VAL A 136 -0.97 5.46 -14.05
N THR A 137 -0.05 5.27 -15.01
CA THR A 137 0.17 3.96 -15.66
C THR A 137 0.65 2.88 -14.69
N LEU A 138 1.55 3.21 -13.76
CA LEU A 138 2.02 2.30 -12.72
C LEU A 138 0.85 1.76 -11.90
N LEU A 139 -0.01 2.68 -11.45
CA LEU A 139 -1.08 2.36 -10.55
C LEU A 139 -2.23 1.61 -11.26
N GLU A 140 -2.53 1.98 -12.50
CA GLU A 140 -3.44 1.21 -13.37
C GLU A 140 -2.91 -0.20 -13.63
N GLY A 141 -1.62 -0.33 -13.95
CA GLY A 141 -0.95 -1.62 -14.10
C GLY A 141 -1.03 -2.47 -12.83
N TYR A 142 -0.82 -1.86 -11.66
CA TYR A 142 -0.96 -2.55 -10.37
C TYR A 142 -2.40 -3.01 -10.11
N ASN A 143 -3.39 -2.17 -10.41
CA ASN A 143 -4.80 -2.56 -10.30
C ASN A 143 -5.15 -3.73 -11.22
N ASN A 144 -4.69 -3.66 -12.48
CA ASN A 144 -4.92 -4.72 -13.46
C ASN A 144 -4.28 -6.04 -13.03
N LEU A 145 -3.08 -5.99 -12.43
CA LEU A 145 -2.44 -7.14 -11.83
C LEU A 145 -3.22 -7.73 -10.65
N LEU A 146 -3.74 -6.87 -9.76
CA LEU A 146 -4.59 -7.31 -8.64
C LEU A 146 -5.88 -7.96 -9.14
N ASN A 147 -6.58 -7.32 -10.08
CA ASN A 147 -7.82 -7.83 -10.68
C ASN A 147 -7.55 -9.14 -11.43
N PHE A 148 -6.45 -9.21 -12.19
CA PHE A 148 -6.02 -10.42 -12.86
C PHE A 148 -5.80 -11.56 -11.86
N ALA A 149 -5.07 -11.30 -10.77
CA ALA A 149 -4.88 -12.29 -9.71
C ALA A 149 -6.18 -12.67 -9.00
N GLU A 150 -7.11 -11.71 -8.84
CA GLU A 150 -8.42 -11.96 -8.24
C GLU A 150 -9.26 -12.94 -9.07
N LYS A 151 -9.19 -12.91 -10.41
CA LYS A 151 -9.88 -13.85 -11.32
C LYS A 151 -9.55 -15.33 -11.01
N PHE A 152 -8.33 -15.59 -10.55
CA PHE A 152 -7.86 -16.94 -10.21
C PHE A 152 -7.97 -17.25 -8.71
N SER A 153 -8.42 -16.28 -7.91
CA SER A 153 -8.55 -16.40 -6.47
C SER A 153 -9.92 -16.92 -6.03
N ALA A 154 -10.24 -18.18 -6.36
CA ALA A 154 -11.40 -18.83 -5.74
C ALA A 154 -11.26 -18.98 -4.19
N TYR A 155 -10.07 -18.76 -3.61
CA TYR A 155 -9.75 -19.15 -2.22
C TYR A 155 -8.83 -18.20 -1.42
N THR A 156 -8.43 -17.03 -1.92
CA THR A 156 -7.58 -16.10 -1.15
C THR A 156 -8.36 -14.86 -0.72
N LYS A 157 -8.55 -14.68 0.60
CA LYS A 157 -9.34 -13.58 1.19
C LYS A 157 -8.77 -12.17 0.94
N SER A 158 -7.58 -12.03 0.36
CA SER A 158 -7.01 -10.74 -0.03
C SER A 158 -5.96 -10.93 -1.14
N PRO A 159 -6.05 -10.22 -2.27
CA PRO A 159 -4.96 -10.17 -3.24
C PRO A 159 -3.78 -9.43 -2.59
N SER A 160 -2.61 -10.07 -2.63
CA SER A 160 -1.35 -9.46 -2.23
C SER A 160 -0.39 -9.52 -3.41
N ILE A 161 0.67 -8.71 -3.41
CA ILE A 161 1.70 -8.80 -4.45
C ILE A 161 2.29 -10.22 -4.58
N LYS A 162 2.32 -10.99 -3.47
CA LYS A 162 2.70 -12.40 -3.49
C LYS A 162 1.73 -13.25 -4.30
N VAL A 163 0.42 -13.07 -4.09
CA VAL A 163 -0.63 -13.77 -4.84
C VAL A 163 -0.56 -13.37 -6.31
N VAL A 164 -0.37 -12.08 -6.61
CA VAL A 164 -0.18 -11.57 -7.97
C VAL A 164 0.98 -12.26 -8.68
N ILE A 165 2.19 -12.21 -8.09
CA ILE A 165 3.39 -12.79 -8.70
C ILE A 165 3.24 -14.32 -8.84
N THR A 166 2.69 -14.99 -7.84
CA THR A 166 2.45 -16.44 -7.89
C THR A 166 1.47 -16.80 -9.01
N THR A 167 0.36 -16.07 -9.14
CA THR A 167 -0.63 -16.29 -10.19
C THR A 167 -0.05 -16.04 -11.57
N LEU A 168 0.72 -14.96 -11.75
CA LEU A 168 1.43 -14.68 -13.00
C LEU A 168 2.35 -15.85 -13.39
N ILE A 169 3.15 -16.33 -12.44
CA ILE A 169 4.03 -17.49 -12.65
C ILE A 169 3.23 -18.71 -13.09
N LEU A 170 2.13 -19.04 -12.40
CA LEU A 170 1.31 -20.21 -12.70
C LEU A 170 0.63 -20.12 -14.06
N VAL A 171 0.02 -18.98 -14.38
CA VAL A 171 -0.70 -18.79 -15.65
C VAL A 171 0.28 -18.81 -16.81
N ILE A 172 1.43 -18.13 -16.68
CA ILE A 172 2.41 -18.09 -17.76
C ILE A 172 3.10 -19.44 -17.95
N SER A 173 3.38 -20.15 -16.84
CA SER A 173 3.87 -21.53 -16.86
C SER A 173 2.91 -22.54 -17.47
N SER A 174 1.61 -22.21 -17.58
CA SER A 174 0.62 -23.08 -18.21
C SER A 174 0.57 -22.92 -19.74
N SER A 175 1.26 -21.93 -20.30
CA SER A 175 1.28 -21.71 -21.74
C SER A 175 2.18 -22.74 -22.43
N PRO A 176 1.68 -23.47 -23.46
CA PRO A 176 2.45 -24.50 -24.17
C PRO A 176 3.68 -23.96 -24.92
N ASN A 177 3.74 -22.64 -25.13
CA ASN A 177 4.84 -21.96 -25.82
C ASN A 177 5.82 -21.27 -24.87
N ALA A 178 5.64 -21.37 -23.55
CA ALA A 178 6.57 -20.86 -22.55
C ALA A 178 7.82 -21.77 -22.46
N LYS A 179 8.67 -21.75 -23.49
CA LYS A 179 9.96 -22.44 -23.44
C LYS A 179 10.89 -21.76 -22.42
N THR A 180 10.80 -22.27 -21.19
CA THR A 180 11.81 -22.28 -20.11
C THR A 180 13.02 -21.35 -20.25
N ALA A 181 12.89 -20.15 -19.66
CA ALA A 181 13.63 -19.77 -18.46
C ALA A 181 12.95 -18.53 -17.89
N MET A 182 12.41 -18.59 -16.66
CA MET A 182 12.27 -17.35 -15.90
C MET A 182 13.68 -16.85 -15.64
N VAL A 183 14.19 -15.98 -16.51
CA VAL A 183 15.46 -15.31 -16.26
C VAL A 183 15.15 -14.13 -15.35
N PHE A 184 15.53 -14.29 -14.08
CA PHE A 184 15.50 -13.19 -13.12
C PHE A 184 16.67 -12.24 -13.46
N LEU A 185 16.37 -11.13 -14.14
CA LEU A 185 17.41 -10.20 -14.64
C LEU A 185 17.81 -9.14 -13.59
N ASN A 186 19.12 -8.91 -13.47
CA ASN A 186 19.76 -7.64 -13.10
C ASN A 186 19.11 -6.80 -11.99
N SER A 187 19.12 -7.31 -10.76
CA SER A 187 18.96 -6.49 -9.53
C SER A 187 17.63 -5.71 -9.41
N PHE A 188 16.68 -5.94 -10.32
CA PHE A 188 15.32 -5.40 -10.32
C PHE A 188 14.37 -6.53 -10.74
N PRO A 189 13.17 -6.63 -10.16
CA PRO A 189 12.29 -7.78 -10.36
C PRO A 189 11.75 -7.88 -11.80
N TYR A 190 12.49 -8.54 -12.67
CA TYR A 190 12.01 -8.97 -13.99
C TYR A 190 11.73 -10.46 -13.97
N ILE A 191 10.55 -10.81 -14.46
CA ILE A 191 10.27 -12.17 -14.89
C ILE A 191 10.32 -12.10 -16.41
N ASP A 192 11.46 -12.52 -16.98
CA ASP A 192 11.66 -12.47 -18.42
C ASP A 192 10.73 -13.48 -19.09
N PHE A 193 9.72 -12.97 -19.79
CA PHE A 193 8.84 -13.75 -20.62
C PHE A 193 9.15 -13.38 -22.06
N ASN A 194 9.37 -14.37 -22.92
CA ASN A 194 9.35 -14.14 -24.36
C ASN A 194 7.89 -13.89 -24.77
N ILE A 195 7.41 -12.67 -24.53
CA ILE A 195 5.99 -12.25 -24.63
C ILE A 195 5.42 -12.62 -26.01
N ASP A 196 6.25 -12.54 -27.04
CA ASP A 196 5.89 -12.82 -28.44
C ASP A 196 5.48 -14.29 -28.68
N LEU A 197 5.76 -15.18 -27.73
CA LEU A 197 5.36 -16.59 -27.76
C LEU A 197 4.13 -16.88 -26.89
N LEU A 198 3.70 -15.93 -26.05
CA LEU A 198 2.54 -16.11 -25.18
C LEU A 198 1.23 -15.80 -25.89
N GLU A 199 0.17 -16.48 -25.48
CA GLU A 199 -1.19 -16.30 -25.99
C GLU A 199 -2.19 -16.27 -24.82
N GLY A 200 -3.40 -15.75 -25.06
CA GLY A 200 -4.49 -15.74 -24.06
C GLY A 200 -4.17 -15.01 -22.76
N GLU A 201 -4.60 -15.56 -21.61
CA GLU A 201 -4.40 -14.96 -20.29
C GLU A 201 -2.93 -14.84 -19.88
N ALA A 202 -2.05 -15.69 -20.41
CA ALA A 202 -0.61 -15.61 -20.16
C ALA A 202 -0.01 -14.34 -20.78
N LEU A 203 -0.40 -14.01 -22.02
CA LEU A 203 0.02 -12.78 -22.69
C LEU A 203 -0.52 -11.54 -21.97
N GLU A 204 -1.79 -11.56 -21.55
CA GLU A 204 -2.42 -10.47 -20.82
C GLU A 204 -1.71 -10.19 -19.48
N GLY A 205 -1.48 -11.25 -18.68
CA GLY A 205 -0.76 -11.14 -17.41
C GLY A 205 0.68 -10.63 -17.57
N ALA A 206 1.39 -11.09 -18.60
CA ALA A 206 2.75 -10.63 -18.90
C ALA A 206 2.78 -9.14 -19.28
N LYS A 207 1.81 -8.65 -20.06
CA LYS A 207 1.70 -7.22 -20.41
C LYS A 207 1.48 -6.36 -19.16
N TYR A 208 0.51 -6.71 -18.31
CA TYR A 208 0.28 -5.98 -17.05
C TYR A 208 1.52 -5.95 -16.15
N TRP A 209 2.26 -7.05 -16.06
CA TRP A 209 3.50 -7.11 -15.30
C TRP A 209 4.58 -6.20 -15.88
N ASN A 210 4.74 -6.17 -17.19
CA ASN A 210 5.75 -5.34 -17.85
C ASN A 210 5.42 -3.85 -17.78
N ASP A 211 4.15 -3.47 -17.96
CA ASP A 211 3.72 -2.09 -17.81
C ASP A 211 3.96 -1.61 -16.36
N PHE A 212 3.56 -2.42 -15.37
CA PHE A 212 3.77 -2.17 -13.96
C PHE A 212 5.26 -2.02 -13.62
N SER A 213 6.09 -3.01 -13.97
CA SER A 213 7.51 -3.04 -13.62
C SER A 213 8.30 -1.93 -14.33
N THR A 214 8.00 -1.64 -15.60
CA THR A 214 8.60 -0.55 -16.36
C THR A 214 8.30 0.81 -15.72
N CYS A 215 7.05 1.07 -15.36
CA CYS A 215 6.68 2.33 -14.71
C CYS A 215 7.31 2.44 -13.32
N LEU A 216 7.36 1.32 -12.57
CA LEU A 216 7.97 1.29 -11.24
C LEU A 216 9.45 1.67 -11.31
N GLN A 217 10.19 1.16 -12.32
CA GLN A 217 11.58 1.54 -12.55
C GLN A 217 11.76 3.01 -12.89
N ARG A 218 10.84 3.60 -13.66
CA ARG A 218 10.92 5.02 -14.02
C ARG A 218 10.62 5.93 -12.83
N ILE A 219 9.70 5.52 -11.95
CA ILE A 219 9.27 6.33 -10.80
C ILE A 219 10.26 6.27 -9.64
N ILE A 220 10.79 5.10 -9.29
CA ILE A 220 11.63 4.90 -8.10
C ILE A 220 12.79 5.92 -7.99
N PRO A 221 13.57 6.19 -9.05
CA PRO A 221 14.64 7.19 -9.03
C PRO A 221 14.16 8.63 -8.82
N GLN A 222 12.89 8.93 -9.15
CA GLN A 222 12.29 10.27 -9.04
C GLN A 222 11.71 10.54 -7.65
N LEU A 223 11.34 9.50 -6.90
CA LEU A 223 10.74 9.62 -5.57
C LEU A 223 11.56 10.47 -4.57
N PRO A 224 12.91 10.42 -4.52
CA PRO A 224 13.69 11.28 -3.64
C PRO A 224 13.53 12.77 -3.96
N ASN A 225 13.55 13.15 -5.23
CA ASN A 225 13.37 14.53 -5.68
C ASN A 225 11.94 15.02 -5.41
N MET A 226 10.95 14.18 -5.70
CA MET A 226 9.55 14.47 -5.38
C MET A 226 9.36 14.66 -3.87
N LYS A 227 9.94 13.78 -3.04
CA LYS A 227 9.92 13.91 -1.57
C LYS A 227 10.55 15.22 -1.10
N LYS A 228 11.69 15.60 -1.69
CA LYS A 228 12.36 16.86 -1.36
C LYS A 228 11.45 18.05 -1.64
N ASN A 229 10.87 18.12 -2.85
CA ASN A 229 9.95 19.19 -3.22
C ASN A 229 8.72 19.24 -2.31
N PHE A 230 8.15 18.08 -1.94
CA PHE A 230 7.06 18.01 -0.97
C PHE A 230 7.44 18.62 0.40
N VAL A 231 8.64 18.31 0.90
CA VAL A 231 9.15 18.85 2.17
C VAL A 231 9.43 20.34 2.07
N ASP A 232 10.03 20.80 0.98
CA ASP A 232 10.37 22.21 0.75
C ASP A 232 9.08 23.08 0.72
N VAL A 233 8.04 22.61 0.02
CA VAL A 233 6.72 23.27 0.01
C VAL A 233 6.08 23.25 1.40
N GLN A 234 6.18 22.15 2.15
CA GLN A 234 5.64 22.06 3.50
C GLN A 234 6.34 23.05 4.47
N ILE A 235 7.65 23.22 4.34
CA ILE A 235 8.42 24.20 5.11
C ILE A 235 7.98 25.62 4.74
N GLY A 236 7.86 25.91 3.44
CA GLY A 236 7.40 27.22 2.95
C GLY A 236 5.99 27.57 3.45
N LEU A 237 5.05 26.62 3.41
CA LEU A 237 3.71 26.78 3.98
C LEU A 237 3.73 27.07 5.48
N LYS A 238 4.59 26.37 6.24
CA LYS A 238 4.71 26.58 7.69
C LYS A 238 5.28 27.96 8.02
N GLN A 239 6.26 28.42 7.26
CA GLN A 239 6.85 29.75 7.42
C GLN A 239 5.84 30.84 7.06
N HIS A 240 5.08 30.66 5.97
CA HIS A 240 4.03 31.60 5.57
C HIS A 240 2.87 31.68 6.53
N SER A 241 2.38 30.54 7.03
CA SER A 241 1.31 30.49 8.01
C SER A 241 1.71 31.07 9.38
N MET A 242 3.00 31.23 9.67
CA MET A 242 3.48 31.94 10.86
C MET A 242 3.44 33.47 10.69
N ASN A 243 3.35 33.99 9.45
CA ASN A 243 3.30 35.41 9.17
C ASN A 243 1.87 35.98 9.41
N SER A 244 1.75 36.92 10.35
CA SER A 244 0.45 37.37 10.89
C SER A 244 -0.39 38.21 9.93
N GLU A 245 0.23 38.87 8.95
CA GLU A 245 -0.47 39.70 7.95
C GLU A 245 -1.24 38.85 6.93
N LEU A 246 -0.74 37.66 6.61
CA LEU A 246 -1.31 36.77 5.58
C LEU A 246 -2.35 35.78 6.15
N LYS A 247 -2.37 35.57 7.47
CA LYS A 247 -3.44 34.81 8.17
C LYS A 247 -4.86 35.36 7.96
N LYS A 248 -4.98 36.61 7.52
CA LYS A 248 -6.26 37.28 7.27
C LYS A 248 -6.81 37.05 5.87
N ASN A 249 -6.05 36.41 4.97
CA ASN A 249 -6.49 36.13 3.61
C ASN A 249 -7.16 34.74 3.53
N ASN A 250 -8.49 34.72 3.44
CA ASN A 250 -9.26 33.47 3.38
C ASN A 250 -8.91 32.60 2.14
N ASN A 251 -8.49 33.22 1.04
CA ASN A 251 -8.08 32.47 -0.17
C ASN A 251 -6.78 31.69 0.09
N PHE A 252 -5.80 32.32 0.74
CA PHE A 252 -4.55 31.67 1.14
C PHE A 252 -4.80 30.47 2.08
N LEU A 253 -5.71 30.62 3.05
CA LEU A 253 -6.04 29.51 3.96
C LEU A 253 -6.64 28.31 3.24
N SER A 254 -7.55 28.55 2.29
CA SER A 254 -8.16 27.49 1.48
C SER A 254 -7.14 26.80 0.56
N GLU A 255 -6.26 27.57 -0.07
CA GLU A 255 -5.19 27.03 -0.93
C GLU A 255 -4.14 26.28 -0.13
N ALA A 256 -3.74 26.79 1.03
CA ALA A 256 -2.80 26.12 1.93
C ALA A 256 -3.37 24.79 2.47
N GLU A 257 -4.67 24.71 2.71
CA GLU A 257 -5.33 23.46 3.11
C GLU A 257 -5.31 22.43 1.97
N THR A 258 -5.67 22.85 0.75
CA THR A 258 -5.60 21.99 -0.45
C THR A 258 -4.18 21.51 -0.70
N LEU A 259 -3.20 22.42 -0.61
CA LEU A 259 -1.79 22.08 -0.76
C LEU A 259 -1.37 21.09 0.32
N SER A 260 -1.69 21.34 1.60
CA SER A 260 -1.39 20.41 2.69
C SER A 260 -1.97 19.01 2.49
N LYS A 261 -3.19 18.90 1.94
CA LYS A 261 -3.81 17.61 1.59
C LYS A 261 -3.03 16.93 0.46
N ALA A 262 -2.72 17.65 -0.61
CA ALA A 262 -1.95 17.13 -1.74
C ALA A 262 -0.53 16.68 -1.33
N LEU A 263 0.16 17.45 -0.48
CA LEU A 263 1.48 17.07 0.06
C LEU A 263 1.40 15.79 0.90
N THR A 264 0.34 15.64 1.71
CA THR A 264 0.12 14.46 2.55
C THR A 264 -0.16 13.22 1.70
N ALA A 265 -1.04 13.34 0.70
CA ALA A 265 -1.31 12.29 -0.27
C ALA A 265 -0.02 11.88 -1.01
N GLY A 266 0.78 12.85 -1.45
CA GLY A 266 2.04 12.60 -2.15
C GLY A 266 3.11 11.90 -1.31
N LEU A 267 3.25 12.27 -0.03
CA LEU A 267 4.17 11.57 0.88
C LEU A 267 3.70 10.14 1.18
N SER A 268 2.39 9.92 1.29
CA SER A 268 1.82 8.56 1.42
C SER A 268 2.08 7.72 0.16
N PHE A 269 1.83 8.29 -1.03
CA PHE A 269 2.15 7.65 -2.31
C PHE A 269 3.61 7.20 -2.37
N ILE A 270 4.56 8.09 -2.07
CA ILE A 270 6.00 7.77 -2.07
C ILE A 270 6.30 6.59 -1.15
N ARG A 271 5.68 6.53 0.04
CA ARG A 271 5.84 5.42 0.97
C ARG A 271 5.28 4.12 0.40
N LYS A 272 4.03 4.13 -0.09
CA LYS A 272 3.38 2.95 -0.66
C LYS A 272 4.19 2.38 -1.83
N ILE A 273 4.69 3.22 -2.74
CA ILE A 273 5.52 2.77 -3.86
C ILE A 273 6.85 2.18 -3.39
N LYS A 274 7.50 2.78 -2.37
CA LYS A 274 8.73 2.21 -1.79
C LYS A 274 8.49 0.85 -1.14
N ASN A 275 7.41 0.71 -0.40
CA ASN A 275 7.03 -0.56 0.23
C ASN A 275 6.68 -1.62 -0.83
N LEU A 276 5.95 -1.22 -1.87
CA LEU A 276 5.64 -2.09 -2.99
C LEU A 276 6.92 -2.56 -3.68
N HIS A 277 7.82 -1.65 -4.04
CA HIS A 277 9.11 -1.99 -4.63
C HIS A 277 9.92 -2.95 -3.74
N LYS A 278 10.03 -2.67 -2.44
CA LYS A 278 10.68 -3.57 -1.48
C LYS A 278 10.05 -4.97 -1.50
N ASN A 279 8.72 -5.06 -1.41
CA ASN A 279 8.01 -6.33 -1.40
C ASN A 279 8.19 -7.10 -2.72
N VAL A 280 8.20 -6.40 -3.85
CA VAL A 280 8.43 -7.04 -5.16
C VAL A 280 9.86 -7.57 -5.23
N VAL A 281 10.87 -6.78 -4.82
CA VAL A 281 12.28 -7.21 -4.77
C VAL A 281 12.44 -8.44 -3.88
N GLU A 282 11.95 -8.38 -2.64
CA GLU A 282 12.04 -9.50 -1.70
C GLU A 282 11.35 -10.76 -2.24
N MET A 283 10.20 -10.63 -2.91
CA MET A 283 9.51 -11.78 -3.50
C MET A 283 10.29 -12.37 -4.66
N VAL A 284 10.83 -11.55 -5.57
CA VAL A 284 11.62 -12.06 -6.70
C VAL A 284 12.93 -12.69 -6.24
N GLU A 285 13.63 -12.10 -5.29
CA GLU A 285 14.83 -12.71 -4.68
C GLU A 285 14.50 -14.05 -4.02
N ASN A 286 13.35 -14.16 -3.36
CA ASN A 286 12.90 -15.42 -2.77
C ASN A 286 12.56 -16.48 -3.84
N LEU A 287 11.98 -16.07 -4.98
CA LEU A 287 11.65 -16.97 -6.09
C LEU A 287 12.90 -17.45 -6.84
N ALA A 288 13.95 -16.63 -6.88
CA ALA A 288 15.25 -17.00 -7.45
C ALA A 288 16.05 -17.98 -6.57
N LYS A 289 15.57 -18.34 -5.37
CA LYS A 289 16.23 -19.36 -4.54
C LYS A 289 16.07 -20.74 -5.18
N PRO A 290 17.13 -21.59 -5.18
CA PRO A 290 17.11 -22.89 -5.85
C PRO A 290 15.92 -23.79 -5.44
N GLU A 291 15.54 -23.76 -4.16
CA GLU A 291 14.41 -24.54 -3.63
C GLU A 291 13.07 -24.11 -4.23
N GLN A 292 12.86 -22.80 -4.41
CA GLN A 292 11.64 -22.26 -4.99
C GLN A 292 11.60 -22.46 -6.50
N GLU A 293 12.74 -22.30 -7.16
CA GLU A 293 12.89 -22.62 -8.58
C GLU A 293 12.54 -24.09 -8.88
N ASN A 294 13.01 -25.02 -8.04
CA ASN A 294 12.66 -26.44 -8.15
C ASN A 294 11.16 -26.71 -7.93
N ALA A 295 10.53 -25.99 -7.00
CA ALA A 295 9.09 -26.09 -6.77
C ALA A 295 8.29 -25.57 -7.97
N ILE A 296 8.69 -24.43 -8.55
CA ILE A 296 8.11 -23.87 -9.77
C ILE A 296 8.24 -24.83 -10.95
N ARG A 297 9.43 -25.40 -11.18
CA ARG A 297 9.68 -26.39 -12.24
C ARG A 297 8.83 -27.66 -12.06
N SER A 298 8.68 -28.11 -10.81
CA SER A 298 7.86 -29.29 -10.50
C SER A 298 6.38 -29.02 -10.81
N ILE A 299 5.90 -27.80 -10.54
CA ILE A 299 4.54 -27.35 -10.86
C ILE A 299 4.35 -27.21 -12.37
N GLN A 300 5.31 -26.63 -13.08
CA GLN A 300 5.34 -26.58 -14.55
C GLN A 300 5.17 -27.99 -15.13
N ASN A 301 5.96 -28.96 -14.68
CA ASN A 301 5.84 -30.35 -15.11
C ASN A 301 4.44 -30.93 -14.82
N ILE A 302 3.86 -30.65 -13.65
CA ILE A 302 2.49 -31.12 -13.32
C ILE A 302 1.47 -30.53 -14.30
N ILE A 303 1.59 -29.24 -14.63
CA ILE A 303 0.69 -28.54 -15.55
C ILE A 303 0.87 -29.07 -16.98
N GLU A 304 2.11 -29.23 -17.45
CA GLU A 304 2.43 -29.79 -18.77
C GLU A 304 1.88 -31.20 -18.94
N ILE A 305 2.05 -32.06 -17.94
CA ILE A 305 1.60 -33.47 -17.99
C ILE A 305 0.07 -33.58 -17.87
N SER A 306 -0.56 -32.70 -17.09
CA SER A 306 -1.96 -32.86 -16.66
C SER A 306 -2.93 -31.87 -17.32
N GLY A 307 -2.43 -30.97 -18.18
CA GLY A 307 -3.22 -29.93 -18.84
C GLY A 307 -3.97 -29.03 -17.85
N ALA A 308 -5.20 -28.65 -18.20
CA ALA A 308 -6.05 -27.75 -17.38
C ALA A 308 -6.31 -28.27 -15.95
N TYR A 309 -6.33 -29.60 -15.74
CA TYR A 309 -6.46 -30.19 -14.40
C TYR A 309 -5.21 -29.97 -13.53
N GLY A 310 -4.03 -29.91 -14.15
CA GLY A 310 -2.76 -29.61 -13.48
C GLY A 310 -2.72 -28.18 -12.93
N ALA A 311 -3.25 -27.20 -13.68
CA ALA A 311 -3.32 -25.81 -13.24
C ALA A 311 -4.21 -25.64 -11.99
N ALA A 312 -5.37 -26.30 -11.96
CA ALA A 312 -6.25 -26.31 -10.79
C ALA A 312 -5.62 -27.01 -9.57
N ALA A 313 -4.84 -28.08 -9.78
CA ALA A 313 -4.12 -28.77 -8.70
C ALA A 313 -2.93 -27.93 -8.18
N ALA A 314 -2.20 -27.24 -9.05
CA ALA A 314 -1.10 -26.35 -8.71
C ALA A 314 -1.56 -25.13 -7.88
N LEU A 315 -2.68 -24.52 -8.26
CA LEU A 315 -3.32 -23.44 -7.48
C LEU A 315 -3.69 -23.89 -6.07
N ARG A 316 -4.07 -25.17 -5.88
CA ARG A 316 -4.33 -25.75 -4.55
C ARG A 316 -3.05 -25.95 -3.73
N LEU A 317 -1.91 -26.25 -4.35
CA LEU A 317 -0.62 -26.37 -3.67
C LEU A 317 -0.12 -25.03 -3.12
N PHE A 318 -0.31 -23.93 -3.86
CA PHE A 318 -0.01 -22.59 -3.36
C PHE A 318 -1.06 -22.05 -2.36
N SER A 319 -2.25 -22.63 -2.32
CA SER A 319 -3.28 -22.33 -1.31
C SER A 319 -2.98 -22.93 0.08
N LEU A 320 -1.83 -23.59 0.27
CA LEU A 320 -1.45 -24.16 1.55
C LEU A 320 -1.27 -23.06 2.62
N ARG A 321 -2.22 -23.12 3.56
CA ARG A 321 -2.30 -22.40 4.82
C ARG A 321 -1.02 -22.53 5.67
N PRO A 322 -0.84 -21.62 6.65
CA PRO A 322 0.32 -21.60 7.55
C PRO A 322 0.48 -22.94 8.28
N SER A 323 1.75 -23.35 8.44
CA SER A 323 2.28 -24.33 9.39
C SER A 323 1.23 -25.08 10.22
N VAL A 324 1.08 -26.37 9.92
CA VAL A 324 0.60 -27.38 10.85
C VAL A 324 1.30 -27.16 12.20
N LYS A 325 0.57 -26.75 13.24
CA LYS A 325 1.02 -27.00 14.60
C LYS A 325 0.73 -28.47 14.88
N LEU A 326 1.79 -29.26 14.92
CA LEU A 326 1.82 -30.55 15.58
C LEU A 326 1.31 -30.37 17.00
N SER A 327 0.12 -30.88 17.27
CA SER A 327 -0.18 -31.42 18.58
C SER A 327 -0.96 -32.70 18.35
N ASN A 328 -0.24 -33.81 18.46
CA ASN A 328 -0.81 -35.05 18.94
C ASN A 328 -1.66 -34.72 20.16
N ILE A 329 -2.97 -34.80 20.01
CA ILE A 329 -3.89 -35.01 21.12
C ILE A 329 -4.30 -36.48 21.00
N LYS A 330 -3.61 -37.32 21.77
CA LYS A 330 -4.27 -38.38 22.51
C LYS A 330 -4.59 -37.83 23.89
#